data_AF-A0A381V1T0-F1
#
_entry.id   AF-A0A381V1T0-F1
#
_cell.length_a   1.000
_cell.length_b   1.000
_cell.length_c   1.000
_cell.angle_alpha   90.00
_cell.angle_beta   90.00
_cell.angle_gamma   90.00
#
_symmetry.space_group_name_H-M   'P 1'
#
loop_
_entity.id
_entity.type
_entity.pdbx_description
1 polymer ?
#
loop_
_entity_poly.entity_id
_entity_poly.type
_entity_poly.pdbx_seq_one_letter_code
_entity_poly.pdbx_strand_id
1 'polypeptide(L)'
;MKRFKRKSGVVSGVFLAFFLLYVSDVLAKELRVAVASNFLLPLKELSREFKESTGIKVVVISGSTGKLYAQIKQGAPFDILLAADSIRPELLEKEGIGVPGSRF
;
A
#
# COMPACT_ATOMS: atom_id res chain seq x y z
N MET A 1 -29.32 -29.40 -46.81
CA MET A 1 -28.76 -28.04 -46.62
C MET A 1 -28.13 -27.93 -45.23
N LYS A 2 -27.05 -27.16 -45.12
CA LYS A 2 -25.98 -27.26 -44.12
C LYS A 2 -26.43 -27.00 -42.66
N ARG A 3 -25.95 -27.88 -41.76
CA ARG A 3 -26.07 -27.85 -40.29
C ARG A 3 -25.38 -26.59 -39.73
N PHE A 4 -26.15 -25.60 -39.29
CA PHE A 4 -25.65 -24.40 -38.61
C PHE A 4 -25.47 -24.70 -37.11
N LYS A 5 -24.43 -25.44 -36.75
CA LYS A 5 -23.99 -25.62 -35.35
C LYS A 5 -22.52 -25.24 -35.27
N ARG A 6 -22.19 -24.26 -34.41
CA ARG A 6 -20.86 -23.91 -33.84
C ARG A 6 -20.53 -22.41 -33.98
N LYS A 7 -21.12 -21.57 -33.12
CA LYS A 7 -20.51 -20.28 -32.72
C LYS A 7 -20.70 -19.92 -31.23
N SER A 8 -21.56 -20.64 -30.49
CA SER A 8 -21.85 -20.37 -29.07
C SER A 8 -20.64 -20.52 -28.14
N GLY A 9 -19.76 -21.50 -28.40
CA GLY A 9 -18.57 -21.72 -27.56
C GLY A 9 -17.52 -20.62 -27.63
N VAL A 10 -17.41 -19.92 -28.76
CA VAL A 10 -16.43 -18.83 -28.94
C VAL A 10 -16.87 -17.59 -28.19
N VAL A 11 -18.16 -17.23 -28.27
CA VAL A 11 -18.73 -16.08 -27.54
C VAL A 11 -18.66 -16.31 -26.03
N SER A 12 -18.97 -17.53 -25.58
CA SER A 12 -18.87 -17.90 -24.16
C SER A 12 -17.42 -17.86 -23.65
N GLY A 13 -16.45 -18.25 -24.48
CA GLY A 13 -15.03 -18.20 -24.16
C GLY A 13 -14.48 -16.77 -24.04
N VAL A 14 -14.94 -15.85 -24.91
CA VAL A 14 -14.56 -14.43 -24.84
C VAL A 14 -15.14 -13.77 -23.58
N PHE A 15 -16.40 -14.05 -23.24
CA PHE A 15 -17.00 -13.55 -21.99
C PHE A 15 -16.30 -14.08 -20.74
N LEU A 16 -15.91 -15.36 -20.73
CA LEU A 16 -15.16 -15.96 -19.61
C LEU A 16 -13.76 -15.36 -19.48
N ALA A 17 -13.07 -15.12 -20.60
CA ALA A 17 -11.77 -14.45 -20.61
C ALA A 17 -11.85 -13.00 -20.10
N PHE A 18 -12.91 -12.27 -20.48
CA PHE A 18 -13.15 -10.91 -19.99
C PHE A 18 -13.46 -10.88 -18.48
N PHE A 19 -14.18 -11.89 -17.96
CA PHE A 19 -14.46 -12.04 -16.54
C PHE A 19 -13.20 -12.38 -15.72
N LEU A 20 -12.32 -13.24 -16.25
CA LEU A 20 -11.05 -13.59 -15.62
C LEU A 20 -10.07 -12.40 -15.55
N LEU A 21 -10.12 -11.49 -16.51
CA LEU A 21 -9.33 -10.23 -16.47
C LEU A 21 -9.86 -9.21 -15.46
N TYR A 22 -11.08 -9.40 -14.95
CA TYR A 22 -11.73 -8.50 -13.99
C TYR A 22 -11.54 -8.92 -12.52
N VAL A 23 -10.90 -10.08 -12.26
CA VAL A 23 -10.51 -10.49 -10.92
C VAL A 23 -9.25 -9.69 -10.55
N SER A 24 -9.44 -8.41 -10.24
CA SER A 24 -8.39 -7.61 -9.61
C SER A 24 -8.19 -8.10 -8.19
N ASP A 25 -6.93 -8.32 -7.82
CA ASP A 25 -6.48 -8.84 -6.55
C ASP A 25 -7.19 -8.20 -5.35
N VAL A 26 -8.05 -8.96 -4.67
CA VAL A 26 -8.34 -8.77 -3.25
C VAL A 26 -7.17 -9.38 -2.45
N LEU A 27 -5.97 -8.85 -2.69
CA LEU A 27 -4.84 -9.07 -1.79
C LEU A 27 -5.03 -8.10 -0.63
N ALA A 28 -5.12 -8.63 0.59
CA ALA A 28 -5.16 -7.81 1.80
C ALA A 28 -3.93 -6.87 1.79
N LYS A 29 -4.17 -5.58 1.56
CA LYS A 29 -3.10 -4.59 1.43
C LYS A 29 -2.45 -4.41 2.81
N GLU A 30 -1.20 -4.83 2.94
CA GLU A 30 -0.41 -4.56 4.14
C GLU A 30 -0.01 -3.08 4.16
N LEU A 31 0.01 -2.48 5.35
CA LEU A 31 0.39 -1.09 5.56
C LEU A 31 1.89 -0.99 5.90
N ARG A 32 2.68 -0.30 5.08
CA ARG A 32 4.13 -0.17 5.26
C ARG A 32 4.44 1.15 5.96
N VAL A 33 4.77 1.06 7.24
CA VAL A 33 5.01 2.23 8.11
C VAL A 33 6.50 2.39 8.35
N ALA A 34 7.08 3.45 7.81
CA ALA A 34 8.41 3.92 8.15
C ALA A 34 8.37 4.68 9.48
N VAL A 35 9.15 4.26 10.47
CA VAL A 35 9.10 4.81 11.84
C VAL A 35 10.49 5.17 12.34
N ALA A 36 10.62 6.36 12.91
CA ALA A 36 11.83 6.74 13.61
C ALA A 36 12.08 5.79 14.80
N SER A 37 13.33 5.36 15.00
CA SER A 37 13.67 4.30 15.96
C SER A 37 13.21 4.56 17.40
N ASN A 38 13.07 5.83 17.81
CA ASN A 38 12.54 6.22 19.12
C ASN A 38 11.05 5.90 19.32
N PHE A 39 10.29 5.63 18.24
CA PHE A 39 8.87 5.27 18.28
C PHE A 39 8.61 3.80 17.93
N LEU A 40 9.65 2.98 17.78
CA LEU A 40 9.51 1.59 17.35
C LEU A 40 8.64 0.76 18.30
N LEU A 41 8.89 0.84 19.62
CA LEU A 41 8.16 0.04 20.60
C LEU A 41 6.68 0.44 20.69
N PRO A 42 6.32 1.74 20.82
CA PRO A 42 4.93 2.16 20.74
C PRO A 42 4.22 1.71 19.45
N LEU A 43 4.85 1.88 18.28
CA LEU A 43 4.22 1.47 17.02
C LEU A 43 4.01 -0.04 16.93
N LYS A 44 4.92 -0.86 17.47
CA LYS A 44 4.74 -2.32 17.48
C LYS A 44 3.50 -2.73 18.26
N GLU A 45 3.24 -2.09 19.40
CA GLU A 45 2.06 -2.37 20.21
C GLU A 45 0.78 -1.92 19.50
N LEU A 46 0.76 -0.68 18.99
CA LEU A 46 -0.36 -0.17 18.20
C LEU A 46 -0.62 -1.02 16.95
N SER A 47 0.43 -1.54 16.31
CA SER A 47 0.30 -2.42 15.14
C SER A 47 -0.39 -3.74 15.46
N ARG A 48 -0.18 -4.26 16.68
CA ARG A 48 -0.83 -5.49 17.15
C ARG A 48 -2.33 -5.25 17.36
N GLU A 49 -2.68 -4.22 18.11
CA GLU A 49 -4.08 -3.84 18.38
C GLU A 49 -4.82 -3.44 17.09
N PHE A 50 -4.15 -2.70 16.20
CA PHE A 50 -4.69 -2.32 14.90
C PHE A 50 -4.98 -3.55 14.03
N LYS A 51 -4.08 -4.54 14.03
CA LYS A 51 -4.32 -5.81 13.31
C LYS A 51 -5.47 -6.60 13.92
N GLU A 52 -5.56 -6.67 15.25
CA GLU A 52 -6.65 -7.38 15.93
C GLU A 52 -8.03 -6.76 15.62
N SER A 53 -8.11 -5.43 15.55
CA SER A 53 -9.36 -4.70 15.29
C SER A 53 -9.76 -4.60 13.81
N THR A 54 -8.78 -4.52 12.89
CA THR A 54 -9.05 -4.26 11.46
C THR A 54 -8.76 -5.43 10.53
N GLY A 55 -7.98 -6.42 11.01
CA GLY A 55 -7.40 -7.48 10.17
C GLY A 55 -6.25 -7.01 9.27
N ILE A 56 -5.91 -5.73 9.25
CA ILE A 56 -4.86 -5.17 8.40
C ILE A 56 -3.50 -5.39 9.06
N LYS A 57 -2.56 -5.98 8.31
CA LYS A 57 -1.19 -6.17 8.78
C LYS A 57 -0.37 -4.91 8.57
N VAL A 58 0.31 -4.46 9.63
CA VAL A 58 1.29 -3.37 9.57
C VAL A 58 2.69 -3.97 9.45
N VAL A 59 3.41 -3.59 8.39
CA VAL A 59 4.85 -3.86 8.21
C VAL A 59 5.61 -2.65 8.73
N VAL A 60 6.39 -2.85 9.80
CA VAL A 60 7.14 -1.78 10.46
C VAL A 60 8.57 -1.74 9.92
N ILE A 61 8.99 -0.59 9.38
CA ILE A 61 10.36 -0.32 8.91
C ILE A 61 10.97 0.75 9.82
N SER A 62 11.93 0.36 10.65
CA SER A 62 12.58 1.28 11.59
C SER A 62 13.88 1.87 11.03
N GLY A 63 14.14 3.13 11.32
CA GLY A 63 15.41 3.79 11.00
C GLY A 63 15.51 5.18 11.61
N SER A 64 16.60 5.91 11.35
CA SER A 64 16.61 7.35 11.65
C SER A 64 15.69 8.09 10.68
N THR A 65 15.06 9.19 11.11
CA THR A 65 14.21 9.99 10.23
C THR A 65 14.92 10.40 8.95
N GLY A 66 16.20 10.77 9.04
CA GLY A 66 17.01 11.13 7.87
C GLY A 66 17.21 9.98 6.89
N LYS A 67 17.44 8.75 7.38
CA LYS A 67 17.57 7.57 6.53
C LYS A 67 16.24 7.22 5.84
N LEU A 68 15.14 7.23 6.60
CA LEU A 68 13.82 6.93 6.07
C LEU A 68 13.37 7.97 5.04
N TYR A 69 13.61 9.26 5.32
CA TYR A 69 13.41 10.34 4.36
C TYR A 69 14.19 10.10 3.06
N ALA A 70 15.49 9.79 3.15
CA ALA A 70 16.31 9.51 1.96
C ALA A 70 15.78 8.31 1.17
N GLN A 71 15.29 7.26 1.84
CA GLN A 71 14.66 6.12 1.18
C GLN A 71 13.36 6.50 0.47
N ILE A 72 12.50 7.32 1.10
CA ILE A 72 11.27 7.84 0.47
C ILE A 72 11.61 8.66 -0.78
N LYS A 73 12.61 9.55 -0.69
CA LYS A 73 13.12 10.33 -1.83
C LYS A 73 13.61 9.45 -2.98
N GLN A 74 14.08 8.24 -2.69
CA GLN A 74 14.56 7.26 -3.67
C GLN A 74 13.44 6.33 -4.18
N GLY A 75 12.18 6.55 -3.78
CA GLY A 75 11.04 5.76 -4.24
C GLY A 75 10.78 4.51 -3.40
N ALA A 76 11.31 4.42 -2.18
CA ALA A 76 10.91 3.36 -1.26
C ALA A 76 9.39 3.46 -0.99
N PRO A 77 8.63 2.37 -1.19
CA PRO A 77 7.18 2.40 -1.16
C PRO A 77 6.65 2.31 0.28
N PHE A 78 6.68 3.42 1.02
CA PHE A 78 6.05 3.52 2.34
C PHE A 78 4.69 4.20 2.23
N ASP A 79 3.72 3.75 3.03
CA ASP A 79 2.39 4.36 3.11
C ASP A 79 2.34 5.47 4.16
N ILE A 80 3.12 5.33 5.25
CA ILE A 80 3.17 6.29 6.37
C ILE A 80 4.62 6.51 6.79
N LEU A 81 4.97 7.77 7.09
CA LEU A 81 6.19 8.15 7.80
C LEU A 81 5.84 8.69 9.20
N LEU A 82 6.34 8.04 10.24
CA LEU A 82 6.37 8.54 11.62
C LEU A 82 7.77 9.07 11.94
N ALA A 83 7.96 10.37 11.76
CA ALA A 83 9.24 11.05 11.91
C ALA A 83 9.52 11.47 13.36
N ALA A 84 10.80 11.63 13.72
CA ALA A 84 11.21 12.26 14.99
C ALA A 84 11.35 13.79 14.91
N ASP A 85 11.01 14.40 13.77
CA ASP A 85 11.06 15.84 13.55
C ASP A 85 9.95 16.27 12.58
N SER A 86 9.57 17.55 12.64
CA SER A 86 8.54 18.14 11.76
C SER A 86 9.07 18.53 10.38
N ILE A 87 10.40 18.73 10.26
CA ILE A 87 11.04 19.26 9.06
C ILE A 87 10.92 18.28 7.89
N ARG A 88 11.23 17.01 8.10
CA ARG A 88 11.27 16.02 7.01
C ARG A 88 9.88 15.68 6.44
N PRO A 89 8.83 15.47 7.26
CA PRO A 89 7.47 15.35 6.74
C PRO A 89 7.03 16.59 5.93
N GLU A 90 7.36 17.79 6.40
CA GLU A 90 7.04 19.03 5.68
C GLU A 90 7.76 19.11 4.33
N LEU A 91 9.03 18.71 4.28
CA LEU A 91 9.78 18.65 3.03
C LEU A 91 9.14 17.66 2.04
N LEU A 92 8.76 16.46 2.50
CA LEU A 92 8.11 15.47 1.61
C LEU A 92 6.82 16.03 1.00
N GLU A 93 6.00 16.71 1.81
CA GLU A 93 4.78 17.36 1.34
C GLU A 93 5.08 18.47 0.32
N LYS A 94 6.03 19.37 0.62
CA LYS A 94 6.46 20.47 -0.27
C LYS A 94 7.03 19.96 -1.60
N GLU A 95 7.70 18.83 -1.58
CA GLU A 95 8.29 18.19 -2.75
C GLU A 95 7.27 17.36 -3.57
N GLY A 96 6.02 17.27 -3.13
CA GLY A 96 4.96 16.52 -3.80
C GLY A 96 5.08 15.00 -3.68
N ILE A 97 5.91 14.51 -2.75
CA ILE A 97 6.09 13.09 -2.46
C ILE A 97 5.16 12.65 -1.32
N GLY A 98 4.91 13.55 -0.36
CA GLY A 98 3.92 13.39 0.70
C GLY A 98 2.54 13.88 0.26
N VAL A 99 1.50 13.41 0.96
CA VAL A 99 0.11 13.82 0.70
C VAL A 99 -0.14 15.19 1.38
N PRO A 100 -0.62 16.21 0.65
CA PRO A 100 -0.93 17.51 1.23
C PRO A 100 -1.94 17.42 2.39
N GLY A 101 -1.65 18.12 3.49
CA GLY A 101 -2.52 18.16 4.67
C GLY A 101 -2.58 16.87 5.50
N SER A 102 -1.69 15.88 5.25
CA SER A 102 -1.70 14.61 5.99
C SER A 102 -0.81 14.60 7.24
N ARG A 103 -0.14 15.71 7.56
CA ARG A 103 0.66 15.86 8.79
C ARG A 103 -0.26 16.16 9.98
N PHE A 104 0.03 15.58 11.15
CA PHE A 104 -0.72 15.74 12.40
C PHE A 104 0.22 15.84 13.61
#